data_AF-A0A3S4KW13-F1
#
_entry.id   AF-A0A3S4KW13-F1
#
_cell.length_a   1.000
_cell.length_b   1.000
_cell.length_c   1.000
_cell.angle_alpha   90.00
_cell.angle_beta   90.00
_cell.angle_gamma   90.00
#
_symmetry.space_group_name_H-M   'P 1'
#
loop_
_entity.id
_entity.type
_entity.pdbx_description
1 polymer ?
#
loop_
_entity_poly.entity_id
_entity_poly.type
_entity_poly.pdbx_seq_one_letter_code
_entity_poly.pdbx_strand_id
1 'polypeptide(L)'
;MNLNATLIGQLIAFALFVWFCMKYVWPPIIKAIEERQSSIANALAAAEVARKEQAETKTLVEQEINQAKLQAQEIVDLANKRRNEILEEVKAEAEALKARIIEQGHAEIETERKRVQEELRAKVASLAVAGAEKIVGRTVDEAANNDIIEKLVAEL
;
A
#
# COMPACT_ATOMS: atom_id res chain seq x y z
N MET A 1 74.69 81.01 19.89
CA MET A 1 74.16 80.54 18.60
C MET A 1 72.91 81.37 18.33
N ASN A 2 73.00 82.35 17.45
CA ASN A 2 71.95 83.38 17.30
C ASN A 2 70.69 82.78 16.69
N LEU A 3 69.53 83.14 17.25
CA LEU A 3 68.23 82.80 16.70
C LEU A 3 68.07 83.54 15.36
N ASN A 4 68.38 82.86 14.25
CA ASN A 4 68.29 83.44 12.91
C ASN A 4 66.88 83.23 12.34
N ALA A 5 66.44 84.13 11.45
CA ALA A 5 65.14 84.06 10.77
C ALA A 5 64.88 82.71 10.04
N THR A 6 65.96 81.99 9.70
CA THR A 6 65.91 80.63 9.16
C THR A 6 65.26 79.61 10.10
N LEU A 7 65.44 79.75 11.42
CA LEU A 7 64.83 78.86 12.42
C LEU A 7 63.31 79.03 12.45
N ILE A 8 62.83 80.28 12.36
CA ILE A 8 61.39 80.59 12.31
C ILE A 8 60.78 80.06 11.01
N GLY A 9 61.45 80.27 9.87
CA GLY A 9 61.01 79.70 8.58
C GLY A 9 60.94 78.18 8.59
N GLN A 10 61.92 77.51 9.19
CA GLN A 10 61.95 76.05 9.31
C GLN A 10 60.85 75.52 10.24
N LEU A 11 60.51 76.26 11.30
CA LEU A 11 59.42 75.90 12.22
C LEU A 11 58.05 76.04 11.53
N ILE A 12 57.84 77.10 10.74
CA ILE A 12 56.62 77.27 9.92
C ILE A 12 56.51 76.17 8.87
N ALA A 13 57.59 75.85 8.16
CA ALA A 13 57.60 74.77 7.18
C ALA A 13 57.31 73.40 7.83
N PHE A 14 57.88 73.13 9.01
CA PHE A 14 57.59 71.92 9.78
C PHE A 14 56.13 71.86 10.23
N ALA A 15 55.57 72.97 10.73
CA ALA A 15 54.17 73.04 11.13
C ALA A 15 53.21 72.79 9.96
N LEU A 16 53.48 73.38 8.78
CA LEU A 16 52.70 73.12 7.56
C LEU A 16 52.82 71.67 7.09
N PHE A 17 54.01 71.08 7.18
CA PHE A 17 54.23 69.68 6.84
C PHE A 17 53.46 68.73 7.77
N VAL A 18 53.51 68.96 9.09
CA VAL A 18 52.74 68.17 10.08
C VAL A 18 51.25 68.32 9.82
N TRP A 19 50.76 69.53 9.55
CA TRP A 19 49.36 69.76 9.22
C TRP A 19 48.93 69.01 7.94
N PHE A 20 49.77 69.03 6.90
CA PHE A 20 49.53 68.27 5.68
C PHE A 20 49.51 66.76 5.93
N CYS A 21 50.45 66.23 6.70
CA CYS A 21 50.49 64.81 7.07
C CYS A 21 49.27 64.39 7.90
N MET A 22 48.84 65.21 8.86
CA MET A 22 47.64 64.91 9.66
C MET A 22 46.36 64.94 8.82
N LYS A 23 46.26 65.83 7.83
CA LYS A 23 45.06 65.95 6.99
C LYS A 23 45.02 64.93 5.86
N TYR A 24 46.14 64.62 5.22
CA TYR A 24 46.16 63.83 3.98
C TYR A 24 46.76 62.43 4.12
N VAL A 25 47.71 62.22 5.04
CA VAL A 25 48.44 60.94 5.15
C VAL A 25 47.85 60.06 6.24
N TRP A 26 47.50 60.64 7.38
CA TRP A 26 46.95 59.90 8.52
C TRP A 26 45.58 59.25 8.25
N PRO A 27 44.60 59.94 7.65
CA PRO A 27 43.26 59.37 7.47
C PRO A 27 43.22 58.12 6.59
N PRO A 28 43.94 58.05 5.44
CA PRO A 28 44.00 56.82 4.64
C PRO A 28 44.61 55.62 5.38
N ILE A 29 45.64 55.86 6.21
CA ILE A 29 46.31 54.79 6.98
C ILE A 29 45.37 54.22 8.04
N ILE A 30 44.73 55.08 8.83
CA ILE A 30 43.77 54.63 9.85
C ILE A 30 42.59 53.92 9.20
N LYS A 31 42.06 54.45 8.10
CA LYS A 31 40.96 53.82 7.37
C LYS A 31 41.32 52.42 6.87
N ALA A 32 42.53 52.23 6.33
CA ALA A 32 42.98 50.90 5.87
C ALA A 32 43.13 49.89 7.03
N ILE A 33 43.58 50.36 8.21
CA ILE A 33 43.67 49.53 9.42
C ILE A 33 42.27 49.16 9.92
N GLU A 34 41.36 50.13 9.99
CA GLU A 34 39.99 49.94 10.46
C GLU A 34 39.19 49.03 9.52
N GLU A 35 39.34 49.19 8.21
CA GLU A 35 38.72 48.32 7.20
C GLU A 35 39.19 46.87 7.35
N ARG A 36 40.50 46.67 7.57
CA ARG A 36 41.04 45.32 7.82
C ARG A 36 40.53 44.72 9.13
N GLN A 37 40.48 45.51 10.20
CA GLN A 37 39.94 45.06 11.49
C GLN A 37 38.46 44.72 11.39
N SER A 38 37.67 45.58 10.75
CA SER A 38 36.23 45.37 10.52
C SER A 38 36.00 44.12 9.65
N SER A 39 36.75 43.94 8.57
CA SER A 39 36.66 42.75 7.71
C SER A 39 36.95 41.47 8.49
N ILE A 40 37.98 41.44 9.33
CA ILE A 40 38.31 40.27 10.15
C ILE A 40 37.22 40.00 11.19
N ALA A 41 36.74 41.04 11.88
CA ALA A 41 35.67 40.92 12.86
C ALA A 41 34.37 40.39 12.23
N ASN A 42 33.99 40.93 11.07
CA ASN A 42 32.82 40.49 10.32
C ASN A 42 32.98 39.05 9.81
N ALA A 43 34.16 38.69 9.30
CA ALA A 43 34.43 37.32 8.85
C ALA A 43 34.36 36.32 10.01
N LEU A 44 34.90 36.67 11.18
CA LEU A 44 34.85 35.83 12.36
C LEU A 44 33.41 35.67 12.89
N ALA A 45 32.65 36.77 12.95
CA ALA A 45 31.26 36.76 13.35
C ALA A 45 30.39 35.91 12.39
N ALA A 46 30.59 36.08 11.08
CA ALA A 46 29.89 35.29 10.07
C ALA A 46 30.25 33.80 10.17
N ALA A 47 31.52 33.46 10.42
CA ALA A 47 31.94 32.07 10.61
C ALA A 47 31.31 31.43 11.85
N GLU A 48 31.16 32.18 12.94
CA GLU A 48 30.52 31.69 14.17
C GLU A 48 29.02 31.48 13.98
N VAL A 49 28.34 32.42 13.32
CA VAL A 49 26.92 32.28 12.96
C VAL A 49 26.71 31.07 12.05
N ALA A 50 27.53 30.93 11.01
CA ALA A 50 27.45 29.78 10.09
C ALA A 50 27.70 28.44 10.79
N ARG A 51 28.63 28.39 11.76
CA ARG A 51 28.86 27.19 12.58
C ARG A 51 27.65 26.85 13.45
N LYS A 52 27.05 27.86 14.08
CA LYS A 52 25.86 27.69 14.91
C LYS A 52 24.66 27.23 14.08
N GLU A 53 24.39 27.88 12.95
CA GLU A 53 23.33 27.49 12.01
C GLU A 53 23.56 26.08 11.46
N GLN A 54 24.80 25.70 11.17
CA GLN A 54 25.13 24.35 10.73
C GLN A 54 24.83 23.31 11.83
N ALA A 55 25.17 23.61 13.08
CA ALA A 55 24.87 22.72 14.20
C ALA A 55 23.37 22.58 14.41
N GLU A 56 22.62 23.68 14.42
CA GLU A 56 21.16 23.69 14.53
C GLU A 56 20.51 22.91 13.37
N THR A 57 20.92 23.18 12.13
CA THR A 57 20.40 22.49 10.94
C THR A 57 20.67 20.98 11.01
N LYS A 58 21.85 20.56 11.45
CA LYS A 58 22.15 19.13 11.64
C LYS A 58 21.18 18.47 12.62
N THR A 59 20.91 19.13 13.75
CA THR A 59 19.95 18.58 14.73
C THR A 59 18.53 18.50 14.17
N LEU A 60 18.09 19.50 13.39
CA LEU A 60 16.78 19.49 12.74
C LEU A 60 16.67 18.37 11.70
N VAL A 61 17.71 18.18 10.87
CA VAL A 61 17.75 17.10 9.89
C VAL A 61 17.71 15.73 10.55
N GLU A 62 18.47 15.53 11.64
CA GLU A 62 18.42 14.27 12.39
C GLU A 62 17.03 14.01 13.00
N GLN A 63 16.38 15.05 13.53
CA GLN A 63 15.01 14.96 14.04
C GLN A 63 14.02 14.62 12.93
N GLU A 64 14.11 15.27 11.77
CA GLU A 64 13.24 15.04 10.61
C GLU A 64 13.41 13.62 10.06
N ILE A 65 14.66 13.13 9.95
CA ILE A 65 14.93 11.74 9.56
C ILE A 65 14.32 10.75 10.54
N ASN A 66 14.42 11.01 11.85
CA ASN A 66 13.83 10.14 12.87
C ASN A 66 12.30 10.17 12.82
N GLN A 67 11.69 11.33 12.63
CA GLN A 67 10.24 11.46 12.44
C GLN A 67 9.78 10.72 11.17
N ALA A 68 10.49 10.88 10.06
CA ALA A 68 10.18 10.18 8.81
C ALA A 68 10.27 8.65 8.98
N LYS A 69 11.26 8.15 9.74
CA LYS A 69 11.37 6.71 10.07
C LYS A 69 10.19 6.21 10.91
N LEU A 70 9.76 6.99 11.91
CA LEU A 70 8.60 6.64 12.73
C LEU A 70 7.32 6.60 11.90
N GLN A 71 7.09 7.61 11.06
CA GLN A 71 5.95 7.63 10.15
C GLN A 71 5.98 6.47 9.16
N ALA A 72 7.16 6.13 8.62
CA ALA A 72 7.30 4.97 7.73
C ALA A 72 6.95 3.66 8.44
N GLN A 73 7.39 3.48 9.70
CA GLN A 73 7.01 2.31 10.50
C GLN A 73 5.50 2.27 10.75
N GLU A 74 4.90 3.40 11.13
CA GLU A 74 3.45 3.51 11.34
C GLU A 74 2.65 3.16 10.08
N ILE A 75 3.09 3.62 8.90
CA ILE A 75 2.47 3.27 7.62
C ILE A 75 2.55 1.77 7.35
N VAL A 76 3.71 1.14 7.61
CA VAL A 76 3.89 -0.30 7.41
C VAL A 76 3.02 -1.10 8.37
N ASP A 77 2.93 -0.68 9.63
CA ASP A 77 2.08 -1.33 10.63
C ASP A 77 0.60 -1.21 10.29
N LEU A 78 0.16 -0.02 9.86
CA LEU A 78 -1.20 0.21 9.39
C LEU A 78 -1.53 -0.66 8.16
N ALA A 79 -0.59 -0.74 7.20
CA ALA A 79 -0.75 -1.57 6.01
C ALA A 79 -0.85 -3.06 6.37
N ASN A 80 -0.03 -3.55 7.30
CA ASN A 80 -0.09 -4.93 7.79
C ASN A 80 -1.40 -5.22 8.51
N LYS A 81 -1.86 -4.31 9.36
CA LYS A 81 -3.15 -4.43 10.04
C LYS A 81 -4.30 -4.49 9.03
N ARG A 82 -4.32 -3.55 8.07
CA ARG A 82 -5.35 -3.51 7.03
C ARG A 82 -5.34 -4.77 6.15
N ARG A 83 -4.14 -5.27 5.82
CA ARG A 83 -4.00 -6.54 5.09
C ARG A 83 -4.60 -7.70 5.86
N ASN A 84 -4.36 -7.79 7.17
CA ASN A 84 -4.90 -8.86 7.99
C ASN A 84 -6.44 -8.75 8.10
N GLU A 85 -6.98 -7.54 8.28
CA GLU A 85 -8.44 -7.30 8.27
C GLU A 85 -9.07 -7.77 6.95
N ILE A 86 -8.49 -7.39 5.81
CA ILE A 86 -8.97 -7.82 4.48
C ILE A 86 -8.90 -9.34 4.34
N LEU A 87 -7.83 -9.97 4.84
CA LEU A 87 -7.65 -11.41 4.75
C LEU A 87 -8.70 -12.15 5.59
N GLU A 88 -9.04 -11.63 6.78
CA GLU A 88 -10.12 -12.16 7.61
C GLU A 88 -11.49 -11.97 6.95
N GLU A 89 -11.76 -10.80 6.38
CA GLU A 89 -12.99 -10.51 5.63
C GLU A 89 -13.17 -11.46 4.44
N VAL A 90 -12.13 -11.60 3.60
CA VAL A 90 -12.14 -12.52 2.45
C VAL A 90 -12.31 -13.97 2.88
N LYS A 91 -11.70 -14.40 4.00
CA LYS A 91 -11.91 -15.75 4.54
C LYS A 91 -13.37 -15.97 4.97
N ALA A 92 -13.96 -15.00 5.65
CA ALA A 92 -15.35 -15.08 6.09
C ALA A 92 -16.30 -15.13 4.89
N GLU A 93 -16.08 -14.30 3.87
CA GLU A 93 -16.84 -14.33 2.62
C GLU A 93 -16.67 -15.66 1.88
N ALA A 94 -15.45 -16.20 1.82
CA ALA A 94 -15.17 -17.47 1.18
C ALA A 94 -15.87 -18.65 1.88
N GLU A 95 -15.87 -18.70 3.21
CA GLU A 95 -16.63 -19.73 3.95
C GLU A 95 -18.14 -19.57 3.76
N ALA A 96 -18.67 -18.34 3.71
CA ALA A 96 -20.08 -18.10 3.42
C ALA A 96 -20.47 -18.53 1.99
N LEU A 97 -19.62 -18.24 0.99
CA LEU A 97 -19.82 -18.68 -0.39
C LEU A 97 -19.76 -20.21 -0.50
N LYS A 98 -18.78 -20.84 0.14
CA LYS A 98 -18.66 -22.30 0.20
C LYS A 98 -19.91 -22.94 0.80
N ALA A 99 -20.43 -22.41 1.91
CA ALA A 99 -21.65 -22.90 2.52
C ALA A 99 -22.85 -22.81 1.56
N ARG A 100 -23.00 -21.68 0.86
CA ARG A 100 -24.05 -21.49 -0.16
C ARG A 100 -23.90 -22.47 -1.34
N ILE A 101 -22.69 -22.71 -1.83
CA ILE A 101 -22.44 -23.65 -2.93
C ILE A 101 -22.80 -25.08 -2.49
N ILE A 102 -22.46 -25.47 -1.26
CA ILE A 102 -22.81 -26.78 -0.72
C ILE A 102 -24.34 -26.92 -0.58
N GLU A 103 -25.02 -25.90 -0.07
CA GLU A 103 -26.47 -25.88 0.04
C GLU A 103 -27.16 -25.99 -1.32
N GLN A 104 -26.70 -25.23 -2.32
CA GLN A 104 -27.18 -25.33 -3.70
C GLN A 104 -26.94 -26.72 -4.29
N GLY A 105 -25.76 -27.30 -4.08
CA GLY A 105 -25.45 -28.66 -4.53
C GLY A 105 -26.36 -29.72 -3.90
N HIS A 106 -26.70 -29.58 -2.61
CA HIS A 106 -27.68 -30.46 -1.98
C HIS A 106 -29.07 -30.31 -2.59
N ALA A 107 -29.52 -29.09 -2.86
CA ALA A 107 -30.82 -28.83 -3.50
C ALA A 107 -30.88 -29.41 -4.94
N GLU A 108 -29.80 -29.28 -5.71
CA GLU A 108 -29.68 -29.90 -7.04
C GLU A 108 -29.72 -31.43 -6.94
N ILE A 109 -28.99 -32.04 -6.01
CA ILE A 109 -29.01 -33.49 -5.79
C ILE A 109 -30.42 -33.97 -5.40
N GLU A 110 -31.14 -33.26 -4.54
CA GLU A 110 -32.51 -33.64 -4.20
C GLU A 110 -33.45 -33.58 -5.40
N THR A 111 -33.32 -32.55 -6.22
CA THR A 111 -34.10 -32.39 -7.45
C THR A 111 -33.80 -33.52 -8.44
N GLU A 112 -32.53 -33.86 -8.60
CA GLU A 112 -32.07 -34.94 -9.46
C GLU A 112 -32.54 -36.31 -8.95
N ARG A 113 -32.51 -36.53 -7.63
CA ARG A 113 -33.06 -37.77 -7.02
C ARG A 113 -34.54 -37.93 -7.28
N LYS A 114 -35.34 -36.85 -7.22
CA LYS A 114 -36.77 -36.90 -7.56
C LYS A 114 -36.97 -37.27 -9.02
N ARG A 115 -36.22 -36.64 -9.93
CA ARG A 115 -36.23 -36.95 -11.37
C ARG A 115 -35.91 -38.43 -11.65
N VAL A 116 -34.84 -38.95 -11.04
CA VAL A 116 -34.44 -40.36 -11.18
C VAL A 116 -35.50 -41.30 -10.60
N GLN A 117 -36.13 -40.97 -9.46
CA GLN A 117 -37.22 -41.77 -8.91
C GLN A 117 -38.45 -41.82 -9.83
N GLU A 118 -38.80 -40.71 -10.47
CA GLU A 118 -39.89 -40.66 -11.46
C GLU A 118 -39.57 -41.53 -12.67
N GLU A 119 -38.35 -41.44 -13.23
CA GLU A 119 -37.90 -42.34 -14.30
C GLU A 119 -37.93 -43.82 -13.87
N LEU A 120 -37.51 -44.12 -12.64
CA LEU A 120 -37.52 -45.49 -12.11
C LEU A 120 -38.95 -46.02 -12.00
N ARG A 121 -39.90 -45.20 -11.52
CA ARG A 121 -41.32 -45.58 -11.44
C ARG A 121 -41.89 -45.90 -12.82
N ALA A 122 -41.56 -45.10 -13.84
CA ALA A 122 -41.98 -45.37 -15.22
C ALA A 122 -41.40 -46.70 -15.74
N LYS A 123 -40.10 -46.95 -15.52
CA LYS A 123 -39.44 -48.21 -15.91
C LYS A 123 -40.03 -49.41 -15.16
N VAL A 124 -40.25 -49.31 -13.85
CA VAL A 124 -40.85 -50.39 -13.05
C VAL A 124 -42.28 -50.68 -13.49
N ALA A 125 -43.09 -49.68 -13.81
CA ALA A 125 -44.43 -49.88 -14.35
C ALA A 125 -44.40 -50.66 -15.68
N SER A 126 -43.48 -50.31 -16.59
CA SER A 126 -43.31 -51.06 -17.85
C SER A 126 -42.87 -52.52 -17.62
N LEU A 127 -41.94 -52.75 -16.69
CA LEU A 127 -41.48 -54.08 -16.30
C LEU A 127 -42.58 -54.92 -15.62
N ALA A 128 -43.43 -54.29 -14.81
CA ALA A 128 -44.56 -54.94 -14.17
C ALA A 128 -45.62 -55.38 -15.20
N VAL A 129 -45.92 -54.55 -16.19
CA VAL A 129 -46.81 -54.92 -17.31
C VAL A 129 -46.21 -56.07 -18.12
N ALA A 130 -44.94 -55.97 -18.52
CA ALA A 130 -44.26 -57.05 -19.26
C ALA A 130 -44.18 -58.36 -18.45
N GLY A 131 -43.99 -58.26 -17.13
CA GLY A 131 -44.03 -59.41 -16.21
C GLY A 131 -45.42 -60.03 -16.10
N ALA A 132 -46.46 -59.20 -16.00
CA ALA A 132 -47.86 -59.65 -15.99
C ALA A 132 -48.25 -60.32 -17.31
N GLU A 133 -47.88 -59.74 -18.46
CA GLU A 133 -48.07 -60.35 -19.79
C GLU A 133 -47.38 -61.72 -19.88
N LYS A 134 -46.16 -61.84 -19.36
CA LYS A 134 -45.42 -63.12 -19.37
C LYS A 134 -46.04 -64.17 -18.45
N ILE A 135 -46.58 -63.78 -17.30
CA ILE A 135 -47.32 -64.68 -16.40
C ILE A 135 -48.62 -65.14 -17.05
N VAL A 136 -49.41 -64.21 -17.61
CA VAL A 136 -50.66 -64.53 -18.31
C VAL A 136 -50.39 -65.45 -19.51
N GLY A 137 -49.40 -65.12 -20.34
CA GLY A 137 -48.99 -65.97 -21.46
C GLY A 137 -48.58 -67.38 -21.04
N ARG A 138 -47.89 -67.51 -19.89
CA ARG A 138 -47.50 -68.82 -19.34
C ARG A 138 -48.70 -69.60 -18.76
N THR A 139 -49.66 -68.93 -18.12
CA THR A 139 -50.88 -69.58 -17.62
C THR A 139 -51.85 -69.98 -18.75
N VAL A 140 -51.84 -69.24 -19.86
CA VAL A 140 -52.61 -69.60 -21.07
C VAL A 140 -52.01 -70.82 -21.76
N ASP A 141 -50.68 -70.96 -21.75
CA ASP A 141 -49.98 -72.11 -22.35
C ASP A 141 -50.12 -73.39 -21.52
N GLU A 142 -50.11 -73.30 -20.18
CA GLU A 142 -50.16 -74.48 -19.30
C GLU A 142 -51.59 -75.04 -19.08
N ALA A 143 -52.65 -74.25 -19.37
CA ALA A 143 -54.04 -74.66 -19.09
C ALA A 143 -55.05 -74.51 -20.24
N ALA A 144 -54.79 -73.74 -21.31
CA ALA A 144 -55.89 -73.20 -22.12
C ALA A 144 -55.87 -73.46 -23.64
N ASN A 145 -55.22 -74.53 -24.14
CA ASN A 145 -55.22 -74.76 -25.60
C ASN A 145 -55.77 -76.10 -26.12
N ASN A 146 -56.24 -77.01 -25.26
CA ASN A 146 -56.95 -78.21 -25.72
C ASN A 146 -58.48 -78.14 -25.50
N ASP A 147 -58.93 -77.52 -24.41
CA ASP A 147 -60.36 -77.52 -24.04
C ASP A 147 -61.24 -76.58 -24.90
N ILE A 148 -60.64 -75.52 -25.46
CA ILE A 148 -61.34 -74.54 -26.30
C ILE A 148 -61.48 -75.04 -27.74
N ILE A 149 -60.50 -75.82 -28.23
CA ILE A 149 -60.55 -76.40 -29.56
C ILE A 149 -61.55 -77.56 -29.60
N GLU A 150 -61.63 -78.39 -28.55
CA GLU A 150 -62.63 -79.47 -28.48
C GLU A 150 -64.07 -78.95 -28.42
N LYS A 151 -64.33 -77.82 -27.75
CA LYS A 151 -65.68 -77.23 -27.73
C LYS A 151 -66.09 -76.56 -29.04
N LEU A 152 -65.13 -76.00 -29.80
CA LEU A 152 -65.45 -75.40 -31.10
C LEU A 152 -65.69 -76.44 -32.20
N VAL A 153 -65.07 -77.63 -32.09
CA VAL A 153 -65.29 -78.75 -33.02
C VAL A 153 -66.59 -79.50 -32.69
N ALA A 154 -67.11 -79.41 -31.47
CA ALA A 154 -68.39 -80.02 -31.09
C ALA A 154 -69.64 -79.23 -31.52
N GLU A 155 -69.49 -78.01 -32.05
CA GLU A 155 -70.57 -77.17 -32.61
C GLU A 155 -70.60 -77.13 -34.16
N LEU A 156 -69.81 -77.97 -34.84
CA LEU A 156 -69.94 -78.28 -36.27
C LEU A 156 -70.39 -79.73 -36.48
#